data_AF-A0AAX6EMI3-F1
#
_entry.id   AF-A0AAX6EMI3-F1
#
_cell.length_a   1.000
_cell.length_b   1.000
_cell.length_c   1.000
_cell.angle_alpha   90.00
_cell.angle_beta   90.00
_cell.angle_gamma   90.00
#
_symmetry.space_group_name_H-M   'P 1'
#
loop_
_entity.id
_entity.type
_entity.pdbx_description
1 polymer ?
#
loop_
_entity_poly.entity_id
_entity_poly.type
_entity_poly.pdbx_seq_one_letter_code
_entity_poly.pdbx_strand_id
1 'polypeptide(L)'
;MRGVGGPLLCIGDLLSDVGEDTAAEGSNQYVDVDDDDKANSPSHSPTGPLLNPSDLHRLFQDDYNKLIESLEGTDHSWTALTLKLCDALKTADKLVTSANSNIESLLEKVGELDSILKRGDAAVAVAKTIQCLPADRKES
;
A
#
# COMPACT_ATOMS: atom_id res chain seq x y z
N MET A 1 52.90 14.97 -37.55
CA MET A 1 51.52 15.09 -37.02
C MET A 1 51.54 14.63 -35.56
N ARG A 2 51.67 15.54 -34.59
CA ARG A 2 51.51 15.19 -33.18
C ARG A 2 50.01 15.21 -32.88
N GLY A 3 49.41 14.03 -32.79
CA GLY A 3 48.04 13.89 -32.29
C GLY A 3 48.01 14.28 -30.82
N VAL A 4 47.20 15.27 -30.49
CA VAL A 4 46.93 15.69 -29.12
C VAL A 4 45.97 14.67 -28.51
N GLY A 5 46.52 13.67 -27.81
CA GLY A 5 45.74 12.77 -26.95
C GLY A 5 45.67 13.38 -25.56
N GLY A 6 44.55 14.06 -25.26
CA GLY A 6 44.25 14.46 -23.89
C GLY A 6 44.08 13.24 -22.98
N PRO A 7 44.24 13.40 -21.66
CA PRO A 7 44.00 12.31 -20.71
C PRO A 7 42.56 11.82 -20.84
N LEU A 8 42.40 10.49 -20.91
CA LEU A 8 41.07 9.85 -20.90
C LEU A 8 40.43 10.14 -19.54
N LEU A 9 39.28 10.79 -19.54
CA LEU A 9 38.46 10.97 -18.35
C LEU A 9 38.15 9.60 -17.75
N CYS A 10 38.33 9.48 -16.44
CA CYS A 10 38.06 8.23 -15.75
C CYS A 10 36.54 8.06 -15.62
N ILE A 11 36.07 6.81 -15.51
CA ILE A 11 34.66 6.54 -15.18
C ILE A 11 34.23 7.29 -13.91
N GLY A 12 35.17 7.59 -13.00
CA GLY A 12 34.93 8.46 -11.84
C GLY A 12 34.56 9.91 -12.17
N ASP A 13 35.12 10.51 -13.22
CA ASP A 13 34.80 11.89 -13.62
C ASP A 13 33.38 11.99 -14.20
N LEU A 14 32.94 10.93 -14.90
CA LEU A 14 31.59 10.83 -15.49
C LEU A 14 30.50 10.63 -14.43
N LEU A 15 30.82 9.96 -13.33
CA LEU A 15 29.87 9.69 -12.24
C LEU A 15 29.79 10.82 -11.21
N SER A 16 30.64 11.85 -11.32
CA SER A 16 30.65 13.02 -10.42
C SER A 16 29.36 13.84 -10.49
N ASP A 17 28.82 14.08 -11.68
CA ASP A 17 27.60 14.90 -11.88
C ASP A 17 26.31 14.18 -11.42
N VAL A 18 26.35 12.86 -11.22
CA VAL A 18 25.16 12.05 -10.89
C VAL A 18 24.79 12.14 -9.39
N GLY A 19 25.55 12.90 -8.59
CA GLY A 19 25.32 13.06 -7.15
C GLY A 19 25.07 14.49 -6.65
N GLU A 20 25.12 15.51 -7.52
CA GLU A 20 25.13 16.92 -7.10
C GLU A 20 23.82 17.66 -7.44
N ASP A 21 22.68 17.14 -6.98
CA ASP A 21 21.40 17.88 -6.98
C ASP A 21 20.87 18.14 -5.57
N THR A 22 21.66 17.90 -4.51
CA THR A 22 21.27 18.27 -3.15
C THR A 22 22.46 18.66 -2.28
N ALA A 23 23.04 19.85 -2.49
CA ALA A 23 23.57 20.67 -1.39
C ALA A 23 24.13 22.00 -1.89
N ALA A 24 23.41 23.10 -1.65
CA ALA A 24 24.04 24.38 -1.35
C ALA A 24 23.21 25.12 -0.30
N GLU A 25 23.66 25.04 0.94
CA GLU A 25 23.21 25.85 2.06
C GLU A 25 23.65 27.33 1.89
N GLY A 26 22.79 28.26 2.36
CA GLY A 26 23.25 29.44 3.11
C GLY A 26 22.88 30.82 2.57
N SER A 27 21.79 31.42 3.08
CA SER A 27 21.81 32.74 3.77
C SER A 27 20.40 33.19 4.16
N ASN A 28 20.27 33.70 5.39
CA ASN A 28 19.07 34.20 6.05
C ASN A 28 18.26 35.23 5.26
N GLN A 29 16.94 35.02 5.15
CA GLN A 29 15.97 36.09 5.36
C GLN A 29 14.61 35.51 5.79
N TYR A 30 14.27 35.75 7.07
CA TYR A 30 12.90 35.66 7.55
C TYR A 30 12.10 36.75 6.84
N VAL A 31 11.18 36.35 5.97
CA VAL A 31 10.04 37.18 5.56
C VAL A 31 8.80 36.33 5.73
N ASP A 32 8.15 36.62 6.85
CA ASP A 32 6.77 36.38 7.16
C ASP A 32 5.92 36.98 6.02
N VAL A 33 5.24 36.12 5.26
CA VAL A 33 4.12 36.51 4.42
C VAL A 33 3.02 35.48 4.69
N ASP A 34 2.18 35.83 5.66
CA ASP A 34 0.76 35.47 5.68
C ASP A 34 0.19 35.63 4.26
N ASP A 35 -0.18 34.53 3.62
CA ASP A 35 -1.22 34.55 2.60
C ASP A 35 -2.11 33.32 2.73
N ASP A 36 -3.36 33.64 3.02
CA ASP A 36 -4.50 32.82 3.35
C ASP A 36 -5.06 32.26 2.04
N ASP A 37 -4.72 31.01 1.68
CA ASP A 37 -5.41 30.33 0.56
C ASP A 37 -5.95 28.96 0.97
N LYS A 38 -7.15 29.08 1.52
CA LYS A 38 -8.12 28.04 1.80
C LYS A 38 -8.63 27.41 0.50
N ALA A 39 -8.61 26.07 0.50
CA ALA A 39 -9.44 25.16 -0.31
C ALA A 39 -9.09 24.99 -1.79
N ASN A 40 -8.49 23.83 -2.11
CA ASN A 40 -9.26 22.74 -2.73
C ASN A 40 -8.43 21.44 -2.71
N SER A 41 -8.90 20.42 -2.00
CA SER A 41 -8.39 19.06 -2.19
C SER A 41 -8.74 18.60 -3.60
N PRO A 42 -7.76 18.26 -4.46
CA PRO A 42 -8.08 17.45 -5.62
C PRO A 42 -8.33 16.04 -5.09
N SER A 43 -9.60 15.63 -5.09
CA SER A 43 -9.96 14.22 -5.07
C SER A 43 -9.36 13.59 -6.33
N HIS A 44 -8.11 13.14 -6.23
CA HIS A 44 -7.51 12.28 -7.23
C HIS A 44 -8.16 10.91 -7.07
N SER A 45 -9.28 10.72 -7.76
CA SER A 45 -9.64 9.39 -8.23
C SER A 45 -8.45 8.89 -9.07
N PRO A 46 -7.79 7.77 -8.71
CA PRO A 46 -6.70 7.26 -9.52
C PRO A 46 -7.31 6.78 -10.84
N THR A 47 -7.18 7.59 -11.89
CA THR A 47 -7.48 7.23 -13.28
C THR A 47 -6.38 6.30 -13.83
N GLY A 48 -6.04 5.26 -13.07
CA GLY A 48 -5.24 4.13 -13.53
C GLY A 48 -6.19 2.99 -13.91
N PRO A 49 -5.75 2.03 -14.75
CA PRO A 49 -6.49 0.79 -14.94
C PRO A 49 -6.83 0.22 -13.56
N LEU A 50 -8.09 -0.11 -13.32
CA LEU A 50 -8.52 -0.82 -12.12
C LEU A 50 -7.90 -2.24 -12.19
N LEU A 51 -6.63 -2.34 -11.82
CA LEU A 51 -5.90 -3.59 -11.78
C LEU A 51 -6.50 -4.41 -10.64
N ASN A 52 -7.10 -5.54 -10.98
CA ASN A 52 -7.58 -6.44 -9.95
C ASN A 52 -6.36 -7.02 -9.23
N PRO A 53 -6.41 -7.16 -7.90
CA PRO A 53 -5.38 -7.85 -7.12
C PRO A 53 -5.00 -9.22 -7.68
N SER A 54 -5.97 -9.92 -8.29
CA SER A 54 -5.78 -11.24 -8.92
C SER A 54 -4.89 -11.22 -10.16
N ASP A 55 -4.78 -10.07 -10.85
CA ASP A 55 -3.91 -9.92 -12.02
C ASP A 55 -2.44 -9.72 -11.65
N LEU A 56 -2.15 -9.45 -10.37
CA LEU A 56 -0.80 -9.12 -9.89
C LEU A 56 0.21 -10.25 -10.13
N HIS A 57 -0.21 -11.51 -9.94
CA HIS A 57 0.65 -12.66 -10.20
C HIS A 57 1.07 -12.74 -11.68
N ARG A 58 0.10 -12.58 -12.59
CA ARG A 58 0.35 -12.59 -14.04
C ARG A 58 1.26 -11.43 -14.43
N LEU A 59 0.97 -10.22 -13.95
CA LEU A 59 1.79 -9.03 -14.22
C LEU A 59 3.23 -9.19 -13.74
N PHE A 60 3.41 -9.77 -12.55
CA PHE A 60 4.73 -10.05 -12.00
C PHE A 60 5.52 -11.02 -12.89
N GLN A 61 4.86 -12.09 -13.31
CA GLN A 61 5.47 -13.11 -14.17
C GLN A 61 5.83 -12.53 -15.55
N ASP A 62 4.94 -11.75 -16.16
CA ASP A 62 5.17 -11.13 -17.47
C ASP A 62 6.32 -10.12 -17.42
N ASP A 63 6.37 -9.28 -16.39
CA ASP A 63 7.45 -8.29 -16.22
C ASP A 63 8.79 -8.96 -15.85
N TYR A 64 8.75 -10.06 -15.09
CA TYR A 64 9.94 -10.86 -14.80
C TYR A 64 10.50 -11.54 -16.05
N ASN A 65 9.66 -12.12 -16.89
CA ASN A 65 10.12 -12.72 -18.15
C ASN A 65 10.78 -11.68 -19.05
N LYS A 66 10.19 -10.49 -19.18
CA LYS A 66 10.79 -9.37 -19.93
C LYS A 66 12.12 -8.92 -19.34
N LEU A 67 12.26 -8.94 -18.02
CA LEU A 67 13.52 -8.62 -17.35
C LEU A 67 14.61 -9.61 -17.74
N ILE A 68 14.30 -10.92 -17.73
CA ILE A 68 15.25 -11.95 -18.17
C ILE A 68 15.65 -11.73 -19.63
N GLU A 69 14.69 -11.46 -20.52
CA GLU A 69 14.98 -11.17 -21.93
C GLU A 69 15.88 -9.94 -22.10
N SER A 70 15.66 -8.85 -21.35
CA SER A 70 16.52 -7.66 -21.41
C SER A 70 17.91 -7.89 -20.83
N LEU A 71 18.04 -8.73 -19.80
CA LEU A 71 19.35 -9.08 -19.22
C LEU A 71 20.22 -9.92 -20.18
N GLU A 72 19.59 -10.70 -21.07
CA GLU A 72 20.28 -11.40 -22.16
C GLU A 72 20.59 -10.48 -23.35
N GLY A 73 19.87 -9.37 -23.45
CA GLY A 73 20.04 -8.34 -24.46
C GLY A 73 21.21 -7.38 -24.19
N THR A 74 21.38 -6.41 -25.09
CA THR A 74 22.35 -5.31 -24.95
C THR A 74 21.71 -4.02 -24.47
N ASP A 75 20.40 -4.02 -24.23
CA ASP A 75 19.65 -2.83 -23.86
C ASP A 75 19.62 -2.60 -22.35
N HIS A 76 19.56 -1.34 -21.93
CA HIS A 76 19.53 -0.99 -20.50
C HIS A 76 18.11 -1.00 -19.92
N SER A 77 17.14 -1.58 -20.62
CA SER A 77 15.73 -1.61 -20.18
C SER A 77 15.54 -2.47 -18.93
N TRP A 78 16.47 -3.39 -18.62
CA TRP A 78 16.53 -4.13 -17.37
C TRP A 78 16.45 -3.25 -16.12
N THR A 79 17.00 -2.03 -16.16
CA THR A 79 16.93 -1.09 -15.04
C THR A 79 15.50 -0.63 -14.77
N ALA A 80 14.78 -0.21 -15.80
CA ALA A 80 13.38 0.19 -15.73
C ALA A 80 12.48 -0.98 -15.35
N LEU A 81 12.73 -2.17 -15.90
CA LEU A 81 11.99 -3.39 -15.57
C LEU A 81 12.21 -3.81 -14.10
N THR A 82 13.42 -3.68 -13.58
CA THR A 82 13.73 -3.94 -12.17
C THR A 82 12.95 -2.99 -11.25
N LEU A 83 12.95 -1.68 -11.56
CA LEU A 83 12.17 -0.70 -10.79
C LEU A 83 10.67 -1.02 -10.82
N LYS A 84 10.14 -1.38 -11.99
CA LYS A 84 8.73 -1.77 -12.14
C LYS A 84 8.37 -3.00 -11.29
N LEU A 85 9.26 -3.98 -11.23
CA LEU A 85 9.13 -5.16 -10.36
C LEU A 85 9.15 -4.78 -8.88
N CYS A 86 10.02 -3.88 -8.46
CA CYS A 86 10.04 -3.35 -7.09
C CYS A 86 8.73 -2.64 -6.72
N ASP A 87 8.19 -1.82 -7.62
CA ASP A 87 6.90 -1.15 -7.41
C ASP A 87 5.73 -2.15 -7.34
N ALA A 88 5.76 -3.20 -8.16
CA ALA A 88 4.79 -4.28 -8.10
C ALA A 88 4.86 -5.03 -6.75
N LEU A 89 6.06 -5.35 -6.25
CA LEU A 89 6.25 -5.95 -4.92
C LEU A 89 5.73 -5.06 -3.80
N LYS A 90 6.05 -3.76 -3.85
CA LYS A 90 5.58 -2.78 -2.86
C LYS A 90 4.06 -2.68 -2.86
N THR A 91 3.44 -2.81 -4.02
CA THR A 91 1.97 -2.84 -4.14
C THR A 91 1.39 -4.14 -3.59
N ALA A 92 2.04 -5.28 -3.85
CA ALA A 92 1.67 -6.57 -3.27
C ALA A 92 1.72 -6.56 -1.73
N ASP A 93 2.79 -6.01 -1.17
CA ASP A 93 2.99 -5.90 0.27
C ASP A 93 1.90 -5.04 0.95
N LYS A 94 1.58 -3.89 0.35
CA LYS A 94 0.46 -3.04 0.80
C LYS A 94 -0.88 -3.77 0.74
N LEU A 95 -1.12 -4.53 -0.33
CA LEU A 95 -2.34 -5.31 -0.49
C LEU A 95 -2.47 -6.38 0.60
N VAL A 96 -1.40 -7.13 0.87
CA VAL A 96 -1.38 -8.14 1.95
C VAL A 96 -1.61 -7.49 3.31
N THR A 97 -0.93 -6.39 3.59
CA THR A 97 -1.08 -5.66 4.85
C THR A 97 -2.51 -5.14 5.03
N SER A 98 -3.11 -4.58 3.99
CA SER A 98 -4.51 -4.12 4.01
C SER A 98 -5.49 -5.28 4.20
N ALA A 99 -5.28 -6.40 3.49
CA ALA A 99 -6.12 -7.58 3.63
C ALA A 99 -6.08 -8.14 5.06
N ASN A 100 -4.89 -8.24 5.66
CA ASN A 100 -4.73 -8.71 7.04
C ASN A 100 -5.46 -7.80 8.04
N SER A 101 -5.29 -6.47 7.92
CA SER A 101 -6.00 -5.51 8.79
C SER A 101 -7.52 -5.61 8.66
N ASN A 102 -8.03 -5.80 7.43
CA ASN A 102 -9.46 -6.00 7.21
C ASN A 102 -9.97 -7.33 7.81
N ILE A 103 -9.18 -8.41 7.70
CA ILE A 103 -9.50 -9.71 8.30
C ILE A 103 -9.53 -9.61 9.82
N GLU A 104 -8.59 -8.90 10.45
CA GLU A 104 -8.58 -8.65 11.89
C GLU A 104 -9.83 -7.89 12.34
N SER A 105 -10.20 -6.81 11.64
CA SER A 105 -11.43 -6.07 11.94
C SER A 105 -12.69 -6.91 11.74
N LEU A 106 -12.72 -7.77 10.72
CA LEU A 106 -13.82 -8.68 10.50
C LEU A 106 -13.92 -9.72 11.63
N LEU A 107 -12.79 -10.26 12.09
CA LEU A 107 -12.73 -11.22 13.18
C LEU A 107 -13.28 -10.61 14.49
N GLU A 108 -12.91 -9.37 14.78
CA GLU A 108 -13.44 -8.61 15.93
C GLU A 108 -14.97 -8.50 15.87
N LYS A 109 -15.51 -8.05 14.74
CA LYS A 109 -16.97 -7.91 14.53
C LYS A 109 -17.72 -9.24 14.63
N VAL A 110 -17.13 -10.33 14.12
CA VAL A 110 -17.71 -11.67 14.25
C VAL A 110 -17.73 -12.11 15.72
N GLY A 111 -16.68 -11.79 16.49
CA GLY A 111 -16.64 -12.04 17.93
C GLY A 111 -17.71 -11.28 18.70
N GLU A 112 -17.92 -10.00 18.37
CA GLU A 112 -19.02 -9.21 18.95
C GLU A 112 -20.38 -9.83 18.64
N LEU A 113 -20.61 -10.25 17.38
CA LEU A 113 -21.87 -10.86 16.97
C LEU A 113 -22.14 -12.19 17.68
N ASP A 114 -21.12 -13.02 17.88
CA ASP A 114 -21.21 -14.26 18.67
C ASP A 114 -21.62 -13.98 20.12
N SER A 115 -21.07 -12.91 20.73
CA SER A 115 -21.46 -12.51 22.09
C SER A 115 -22.93 -12.09 22.19
N ILE A 116 -23.44 -11.39 21.16
CA ILE A 116 -24.84 -10.97 21.07
C ILE A 116 -25.74 -12.20 20.92
N LEU A 117 -25.35 -13.16 20.08
CA LEU A 117 -26.10 -14.39 19.86
C LEU A 117 -26.20 -15.22 21.14
N LYS A 118 -25.09 -15.43 21.85
CA LYS A 118 -25.09 -16.11 23.16
C LYS A 118 -26.01 -15.45 24.18
N ARG A 119 -26.01 -14.11 24.23
CA ARG A 119 -26.92 -13.35 25.08
C ARG A 119 -28.38 -13.52 24.66
N GLY A 120 -28.65 -13.53 23.36
CA GLY A 120 -29.98 -13.82 22.80
C GLY A 120 -30.48 -15.21 23.20
N ASP A 121 -29.64 -16.23 23.05
CA ASP A 121 -29.97 -17.61 23.42
C ASP A 121 -30.25 -17.75 24.92
N ALA A 122 -29.46 -17.10 25.77
CA ALA A 122 -29.68 -17.06 27.20
C ALA A 122 -31.04 -16.42 27.57
N ALA A 123 -31.38 -15.29 26.93
CA ALA A 123 -32.67 -14.63 27.14
C ALA A 123 -33.86 -15.51 26.68
N VAL A 124 -33.71 -16.21 25.55
CA VAL A 124 -34.72 -17.16 25.06
C VAL A 124 -34.89 -18.34 26.03
N ALA A 125 -33.80 -18.88 26.57
CA ALA A 125 -33.87 -19.96 27.56
C ALA A 125 -34.61 -19.52 28.84
N VAL A 126 -34.35 -18.29 29.32
CA VAL A 126 -35.06 -17.70 30.47
C VAL A 126 -36.54 -17.51 30.15
N ALA A 127 -36.87 -16.94 28.98
CA ALA A 127 -38.26 -16.73 28.57
C ALA A 127 -39.05 -18.04 28.47
N LYS A 128 -38.45 -19.10 27.90
CA LYS A 128 -39.06 -20.45 27.86
C LYS A 128 -39.32 -21.00 29.26
N THR A 129 -38.40 -20.78 30.20
CA THR A 129 -38.57 -21.21 31.60
C THR A 129 -39.74 -20.49 32.27
N ILE A 130 -39.88 -19.19 32.05
CA ILE A 130 -41.01 -18.40 32.57
C ILE A 130 -42.34 -18.85 31.94
N GLN A 131 -42.36 -19.12 30.64
CA GLN A 131 -43.56 -19.58 29.94
C GLN A 131 -44.01 -20.98 30.38
N CYS A 132 -43.08 -21.81 30.84
CA CYS A 132 -43.34 -23.17 31.32
C CYS A 132 -43.71 -23.23 32.82
N LEU A 133 -43.66 -22.11 33.56
CA LEU A 133 -44.12 -22.04 34.94
C LEU A 133 -45.66 -22.11 34.97
N PRO A 134 -46.26 -23.13 35.61
CA PRO A 134 -47.70 -23.20 35.75
C PRO A 134 -48.18 -22.03 36.61
N ALA A 135 -49.22 -21.36 36.15
CA ALA A 135 -49.94 -20.37 36.94
C ALA A 135 -50.59 -21.06 38.13
N ASP A 136 -49.87 -21.17 39.25
CA ASP A 136 -50.47 -21.44 40.55
C ASP A 136 -51.27 -20.19 40.97
N ARG A 137 -52.43 -20.02 40.32
CA ARG A 137 -53.55 -19.25 40.85
C ARG A 137 -54.09 -20.02 42.05
N LYS A 138 -53.54 -19.75 43.24
CA LYS A 138 -54.28 -19.98 44.47
C LYS A 138 -55.26 -18.83 44.67
N GLU A 139 -56.47 -19.02 44.14
CA GLU A 139 -57.67 -18.49 44.79
C GLU A 139 -57.91 -19.33 46.06
N SER A 140 -57.82 -18.69 47.23
CA SER A 140 -58.64 -18.90 48.45
C SER A 140 -57.94 -18.26 49.65
#